data_AF-A0A3R7CM96-F1
#
_entry.id   AF-A0A3R7CM96-F1
#
_cell.length_a   1.000
_cell.length_b   1.000
_cell.length_c   1.000
_cell.angle_alpha   90.00
_cell.angle_beta   90.00
_cell.angle_gamma   90.00
#
_symmetry.space_group_name_H-M   'P 1'
#
loop_
_entity.id
_entity.type
_entity.pdbx_description
1 polymer ?
#
loop_
_entity_poly.entity_id
_entity_poly.type
_entity_poly.pdbx_seq_one_letter_code
_entity_poly.pdbx_strand_id
1 'polypeptide(L)'
;MDRDKFYTAIKKFLKDAQPSELAQQALKDIENDNYLLKQRTRDNGAIPYQLHLVELKEIIENQSQYYPFLKEQENKLTSLLSFRVPYYVGPLTDSQHSQFAWMSRKATGKIYPWNFQEKVDLEKSSMKFINRMTATDTFLLNEPVLPKMSLLYQKYEVLNELNKIKLDYRPNWDVELKQRIYNELFKKQKSVSVKSLKKWLVENGYFNDNVRITGLSDSSKFNSSLSTYHDFLSIFGADFLDNPDNQVQLEELVVWLTVFEDHHILQLKLQNSPYNYTDEQIRRLSNMRYQGWGRLSHKLLSDLRGQTDESILSLLWTTNQNFMQILHSDKYNFEELIEKANENNNVNKSMLDIINELAGSPAIKRGIWQAFLIVQDIVKVMGHAPEKIFIEFARGALDSQKNKRTVSRYDRLNKVYNAIKKQIQEVQPALVEQLT
;
A
#
# COMPACT_ATOMS: atom_id res chain seq x y z
N MET A 1 -31.37 -29.03 -5.60
CA MET A 1 -32.34 -28.26 -4.81
C MET A 1 -31.60 -27.49 -3.73
N ASP A 2 -31.91 -26.20 -3.60
CA ASP A 2 -31.37 -25.30 -2.58
C ASP A 2 -31.97 -25.60 -1.20
N ARG A 3 -31.22 -25.38 -0.10
CA ARG A 3 -31.62 -25.81 1.26
C ARG A 3 -32.93 -25.16 1.67
N ASP A 4 -33.05 -23.86 1.45
CA ASP A 4 -34.24 -23.09 1.83
C ASP A 4 -35.47 -23.53 1.02
N LYS A 5 -35.27 -23.87 -0.26
CA LYS A 5 -36.32 -24.44 -1.11
C LYS A 5 -36.76 -25.82 -0.61
N PHE A 6 -35.82 -26.64 -0.16
CA PHE A 6 -36.11 -27.96 0.42
C PHE A 6 -36.85 -27.86 1.75
N TYR A 7 -36.37 -27.04 2.67
CA TYR A 7 -37.05 -26.78 3.93
C TYR A 7 -38.47 -26.24 3.72
N THR A 8 -38.64 -25.29 2.79
CA THR A 8 -39.97 -24.75 2.45
C THR A 8 -40.92 -25.82 1.92
N ALA A 9 -40.42 -26.73 1.09
CA ALA A 9 -41.23 -27.83 0.53
C ALA A 9 -41.59 -28.87 1.60
N ILE A 10 -40.61 -29.32 2.39
CA ILE A 10 -40.81 -30.41 3.34
C ILE A 10 -41.61 -29.99 4.58
N LYS A 11 -41.51 -28.72 5.00
CA LYS A 11 -42.34 -28.15 6.09
C LYS A 11 -43.84 -28.33 5.84
N LYS A 12 -44.29 -28.36 4.59
CA LYS A 12 -45.71 -28.58 4.26
C LYS A 12 -46.16 -30.00 4.58
N PHE A 13 -45.32 -30.99 4.32
CA PHE A 13 -45.61 -32.40 4.56
C PHE A 13 -45.42 -32.78 6.03
N LEU A 14 -44.46 -32.16 6.73
CA LEU A 14 -44.20 -32.43 8.14
C LEU A 14 -45.32 -31.96 9.08
N LYS A 15 -46.23 -31.07 8.65
CA LYS A 15 -47.36 -30.62 9.48
C LYS A 15 -48.38 -31.73 9.76
N ASP A 16 -48.59 -32.62 8.79
CA ASP A 16 -49.61 -33.67 8.85
C ASP A 16 -48.99 -35.06 9.04
N ALA A 17 -47.66 -35.14 9.19
CA ALA A 17 -46.93 -36.40 9.28
C ALA A 17 -47.11 -37.07 10.65
N GLN A 18 -47.28 -38.39 10.62
CA GLN A 18 -47.30 -39.26 11.80
C GLN A 18 -46.08 -40.20 11.80
N PRO A 19 -45.47 -40.46 12.97
CA PRO A 19 -45.84 -39.99 14.30
C PRO A 19 -45.49 -38.50 14.54
N SER A 20 -46.39 -37.77 15.23
CA SER A 20 -46.29 -36.32 15.41
C SER A 20 -45.04 -35.85 16.15
N GLU A 21 -44.48 -36.67 17.05
CA GLU A 21 -43.27 -36.35 17.80
C GLU A 21 -42.04 -36.20 16.89
N LEU A 22 -41.85 -37.12 15.94
CA LEU A 22 -40.74 -37.07 14.97
C LEU A 22 -40.90 -35.90 14.00
N ALA A 23 -42.13 -35.57 13.63
CA ALA A 23 -42.44 -34.40 12.80
C ALA A 23 -42.09 -33.08 13.52
N GLN A 24 -42.42 -32.96 14.81
CA GLN A 24 -42.05 -31.79 15.61
C GLN A 24 -40.52 -31.67 15.78
N GLN A 25 -39.82 -32.79 15.98
CA GLN A 25 -38.36 -32.81 16.03
C GLN A 25 -37.74 -32.35 14.71
N ALA A 26 -38.21 -32.89 13.57
CA ALA A 26 -37.76 -32.47 12.25
C ALA A 26 -38.00 -30.98 11.99
N LEU A 27 -39.15 -30.43 12.40
CA LEU A 27 -39.44 -28.99 12.27
C LEU A 27 -38.48 -28.13 13.10
N LYS A 28 -38.16 -28.55 14.33
CA LYS A 28 -37.18 -27.89 15.20
C LYS A 28 -35.77 -27.94 14.60
N ASP A 29 -35.37 -29.08 14.05
CA ASP A 29 -34.06 -29.22 13.38
C ASP A 29 -34.00 -28.36 12.12
N ILE A 30 -35.10 -28.18 11.39
CA ILE A 30 -35.18 -27.25 10.25
C ILE A 30 -35.04 -25.80 10.71
N GLU A 31 -35.65 -25.41 11.83
CA GLU A 31 -35.50 -24.05 12.39
C GLU A 31 -34.06 -23.75 12.82
N ASN A 32 -33.35 -24.78 13.30
CA ASN A 32 -31.93 -24.70 13.67
C ASN A 32 -30.97 -24.95 12.49
N ASP A 33 -31.47 -24.99 11.26
CA ASP A 33 -30.68 -25.26 10.05
C ASP A 33 -29.91 -26.60 10.08
N ASN A 34 -30.36 -27.59 10.86
CA ASN A 34 -29.65 -28.85 11.13
C ASN A 34 -30.37 -30.11 10.62
N TYR A 35 -31.34 -29.97 9.71
CA TYR A 35 -32.14 -31.11 9.24
C TYR A 35 -31.67 -31.63 7.88
N LEU A 36 -31.34 -32.92 7.80
CA LEU A 36 -30.93 -33.61 6.56
C LEU A 36 -29.82 -32.84 5.80
N LEU A 37 -28.82 -32.38 6.56
CA LEU A 37 -27.69 -31.67 6.02
C LEU A 37 -26.90 -32.52 5.03
N LYS A 38 -26.51 -31.91 3.93
CA LYS A 38 -25.53 -32.51 3.03
C LYS A 38 -24.17 -32.48 3.72
N GLN A 39 -23.40 -33.55 3.58
CA GLN A 39 -22.02 -33.58 4.04
C GLN A 39 -21.12 -32.58 3.29
N ARG A 40 -21.46 -32.24 2.04
CA ARG A 40 -20.73 -31.26 1.21
C ARG A 40 -21.60 -30.01 0.98
N THR A 41 -21.26 -28.92 1.66
CA THR A 41 -21.92 -27.61 1.53
C THR A 41 -20.90 -26.52 1.24
N ARG A 42 -21.38 -25.30 0.94
CA ARG A 42 -20.51 -24.12 0.81
C ARG A 42 -19.86 -23.76 2.14
N ASP A 43 -20.55 -24.00 3.25
CA ASP A 43 -20.09 -23.65 4.60
C ASP A 43 -18.84 -24.44 5.00
N ASN A 44 -18.64 -25.64 4.44
CA ASN A 44 -17.42 -26.43 4.62
C ASN A 44 -16.15 -25.70 4.14
N GLY A 45 -16.27 -24.66 3.30
CA GLY A 45 -15.14 -23.83 2.90
C GLY A 45 -14.50 -23.04 4.06
N ALA A 46 -15.20 -22.91 5.19
CA ALA A 46 -14.66 -22.29 6.41
C ALA A 46 -13.77 -23.23 7.23
N ILE A 47 -13.73 -24.53 6.91
CA ILE A 47 -12.94 -25.52 7.64
C ILE A 47 -11.45 -25.26 7.36
N PRO A 48 -10.64 -24.97 8.39
CA PRO A 48 -9.22 -24.75 8.23
C PRO A 48 -8.51 -26.06 7.87
N TYR A 49 -7.52 -26.00 6.96
CA TYR A 49 -6.77 -27.19 6.52
C TYR A 49 -6.07 -27.93 7.67
N GLN A 50 -5.78 -27.23 8.77
CA GLN A 50 -5.15 -27.78 9.96
C GLN A 50 -5.94 -28.94 10.57
N LEU A 51 -7.28 -28.92 10.51
CA LEU A 51 -8.10 -30.02 11.01
C LEU A 51 -7.87 -31.29 10.17
N HIS A 52 -7.90 -31.16 8.85
CA HIS A 52 -7.56 -32.27 7.94
C HIS A 52 -6.11 -32.73 8.09
N LEU A 53 -5.18 -31.83 8.44
CA LEU A 53 -3.79 -32.18 8.69
C LEU A 53 -3.62 -33.03 9.96
N VAL A 54 -4.38 -32.75 11.02
CA VAL A 54 -4.40 -33.56 12.24
C VAL A 54 -4.91 -34.96 11.92
N GLU A 55 -6.05 -35.07 11.24
CA GLU A 55 -6.63 -36.34 10.82
C GLU A 55 -5.64 -37.15 9.94
N LEU A 56 -4.99 -36.49 8.97
CA LEU A 56 -4.00 -37.13 8.11
C LEU A 56 -2.81 -37.71 8.92
N LYS A 57 -2.29 -36.95 9.89
CA LYS A 57 -1.20 -37.41 10.75
C LYS A 57 -1.61 -38.60 11.60
N GLU A 58 -2.81 -38.58 12.15
CA GLU A 58 -3.34 -39.66 12.98
C GLU A 58 -3.57 -40.94 12.15
N ILE A 59 -4.06 -40.81 10.91
CA ILE A 59 -4.16 -41.92 9.97
C ILE A 59 -2.77 -42.50 9.66
N ILE A 60 -1.78 -41.66 9.35
CA ILE A 60 -0.41 -42.10 9.07
C ILE A 60 0.17 -42.84 10.27
N GLU A 61 0.04 -42.28 11.48
CA GLU A 61 0.55 -42.90 12.71
C GLU A 61 -0.06 -44.29 12.93
N ASN A 62 -1.39 -44.38 12.88
CA ASN A 62 -2.12 -45.63 13.07
C ASN A 62 -1.82 -46.70 12.01
N GLN A 63 -1.57 -46.29 10.76
CA GLN A 63 -1.28 -47.20 9.65
C GLN A 63 0.21 -47.53 9.49
N SER A 64 1.11 -46.73 10.06
CA SER A 64 2.55 -46.92 9.93
C SER A 64 3.07 -48.25 10.48
N GLN A 65 2.37 -48.82 11.48
CA GLN A 65 2.68 -50.14 12.04
C GLN A 65 2.52 -51.27 11.01
N TYR A 66 1.62 -51.11 10.03
CA TYR A 66 1.38 -52.08 8.96
C TYR A 66 2.15 -51.71 7.69
N TYR A 67 2.36 -50.42 7.46
CA TYR A 67 2.97 -49.87 6.26
C TYR A 67 4.08 -48.86 6.64
N PRO A 68 5.31 -49.34 6.94
CA PRO A 68 6.40 -48.49 7.44
C PRO A 68 6.75 -47.30 6.54
N PHE A 69 6.58 -47.44 5.21
CA PHE A 69 6.83 -46.36 4.25
C PHE A 69 5.98 -45.10 4.53
N LEU A 70 4.82 -45.22 5.19
CA LEU A 70 3.98 -44.08 5.56
C LEU A 70 4.70 -43.17 6.54
N LYS A 71 5.46 -43.74 7.48
CA LYS A 71 6.27 -42.95 8.43
C LYS A 71 7.46 -42.30 7.73
N GLU A 72 8.13 -43.03 6.85
CA GLU A 72 9.26 -42.51 6.07
C GLU A 72 8.85 -41.35 5.14
N GLN A 73 7.64 -41.40 4.58
CA GLN A 73 7.12 -40.38 3.66
C GLN A 73 6.21 -39.34 4.34
N GLU A 74 6.07 -39.37 5.66
CA GLU A 74 5.15 -38.48 6.42
C GLU A 74 5.36 -37.01 6.05
N ASN A 75 6.62 -36.56 5.99
CA ASN A 75 6.96 -35.19 5.62
C ASN A 75 6.49 -34.81 4.21
N LYS A 76 6.58 -35.71 3.23
CA LYS A 76 6.12 -35.44 1.86
C LYS A 76 4.60 -35.41 1.79
N LEU A 77 3.93 -36.37 2.44
CA LEU A 77 2.47 -36.45 2.49
C LEU A 77 1.85 -35.24 3.16
N THR A 78 2.37 -34.85 4.33
CA THR A 78 1.91 -33.66 5.06
C THR A 78 2.22 -32.37 4.30
N SER A 79 3.36 -32.30 3.59
CA SER A 79 3.70 -31.16 2.73
C SER A 79 2.72 -31.00 1.57
N LEU A 80 2.21 -32.08 0.97
CA LEU A 80 1.22 -31.99 -0.13
C LEU A 80 -0.06 -31.28 0.31
N LEU A 81 -0.48 -31.47 1.57
CA LEU A 81 -1.67 -30.83 2.13
C LEU A 81 -1.40 -29.40 2.63
N SER A 82 -0.25 -29.20 3.29
CA SER A 82 0.05 -27.95 4.02
C SER A 82 0.75 -26.89 3.17
N PHE A 83 1.44 -27.29 2.11
CA PHE A 83 2.21 -26.37 1.28
C PHE A 83 1.31 -25.47 0.44
N ARG A 84 1.56 -24.17 0.53
CA ARG A 84 0.95 -23.16 -0.32
C ARG A 84 2.05 -22.40 -1.02
N VAL A 85 1.97 -22.33 -2.35
CA VAL A 85 2.86 -21.47 -3.14
C VAL A 85 2.66 -20.03 -2.68
N PRO A 86 3.70 -19.33 -2.19
CA PRO A 86 3.56 -17.95 -1.80
C PRO A 86 3.19 -17.09 -3.01
N TYR A 87 2.25 -16.17 -2.83
CA TYR A 87 1.76 -15.34 -3.94
C TYR A 87 2.87 -14.46 -4.55
N TYR A 88 3.86 -14.04 -3.75
CA TYR A 88 5.03 -13.30 -4.22
C TYR A 88 6.00 -14.15 -5.06
N VAL A 89 5.85 -15.48 -5.10
CA VAL A 89 6.57 -16.35 -6.03
C VAL A 89 5.83 -16.46 -7.36
N GLY A 90 4.49 -16.54 -7.31
CA GLY A 90 3.66 -16.65 -8.50
C GLY A 90 3.75 -18.03 -9.18
N PRO A 91 3.41 -18.12 -10.47
CA PRO A 91 3.43 -19.37 -11.23
C PRO A 91 4.81 -20.03 -11.27
N LEU A 92 4.89 -21.34 -11.01
CA LEU A 92 6.14 -22.12 -10.94
C LEU A 92 6.67 -22.57 -12.32
N THR A 93 6.60 -21.67 -13.30
CA THR A 93 7.07 -21.90 -14.67
C THR A 93 8.10 -20.85 -15.06
N ASP A 94 8.75 -21.03 -16.21
CA ASP A 94 9.65 -20.03 -16.76
C ASP A 94 8.85 -18.93 -17.49
N SER A 95 9.41 -17.72 -17.47
CA SER A 95 9.01 -16.55 -18.25
C SER A 95 8.82 -16.86 -19.75
N GLN A 96 9.60 -17.78 -20.31
CA GLN A 96 9.46 -18.21 -21.71
C GLN A 96 8.12 -18.90 -22.00
N HIS A 97 7.57 -19.61 -21.02
CA HIS A 97 6.31 -20.34 -21.17
C HIS A 97 5.11 -19.56 -20.62
N SER A 98 5.34 -18.48 -19.86
CA SER A 98 4.28 -17.62 -19.36
C SER A 98 4.77 -16.21 -19.08
N GLN A 99 4.15 -15.24 -19.74
CA GLN A 99 4.34 -13.81 -19.47
C GLN A 99 3.94 -13.38 -18.05
N PHE A 100 3.24 -14.25 -17.31
CA PHE A 100 2.83 -14.03 -15.92
C PHE A 100 3.74 -14.73 -14.91
N ALA A 101 4.84 -15.37 -15.35
CA ALA A 101 5.79 -16.00 -14.44
C ALA A 101 6.97 -15.06 -14.16
N TRP A 102 7.26 -14.84 -12.88
CA TRP A 102 8.40 -14.05 -12.41
C TRP A 102 9.27 -14.81 -11.39
N MET A 103 8.89 -16.06 -11.07
CA MET A 103 9.65 -16.95 -10.20
C MET A 103 11.07 -17.12 -10.74
N SER A 104 12.05 -17.05 -9.84
CA SER A 104 13.46 -17.30 -10.15
C SER A 104 13.89 -18.62 -9.54
N ARG A 105 14.61 -19.44 -10.32
CA ARG A 105 15.11 -20.74 -9.87
C ARG A 105 16.50 -20.61 -9.26
N LYS A 106 16.75 -21.32 -8.16
CA LYS A 106 18.10 -21.56 -7.61
C LYS A 106 18.78 -22.73 -8.31
N ALA A 107 18.02 -23.76 -8.65
CA ALA A 107 18.55 -25.00 -9.23
C ALA A 107 17.59 -25.60 -10.27
N THR A 108 18.16 -26.39 -11.18
CA THR A 108 17.41 -27.10 -12.23
C THR A 108 16.61 -28.27 -11.65
N GLY A 109 15.61 -28.74 -12.41
CA GLY A 109 14.77 -29.89 -12.05
C GLY A 109 13.34 -29.55 -11.61
N LYS A 110 12.59 -30.59 -11.25
CA LYS A 110 11.19 -30.49 -10.85
C LYS A 110 11.05 -29.86 -9.46
N ILE A 111 10.05 -29.00 -9.31
CA ILE A 111 9.68 -28.34 -8.06
C ILE A 111 8.56 -29.14 -7.42
N TYR A 112 8.74 -29.50 -6.16
CA TYR A 112 7.79 -30.19 -5.30
C TYR A 112 7.65 -29.41 -3.98
N PRO A 113 6.57 -29.62 -3.22
CA PRO A 113 6.39 -28.99 -1.90
C PRO A 113 7.61 -29.15 -0.96
N TRP A 114 8.18 -30.34 -0.89
CA TRP A 114 9.27 -30.68 0.05
C TRP A 114 10.67 -30.23 -0.41
N ASN A 115 10.85 -29.80 -1.65
CA ASN A 115 12.14 -29.27 -2.14
C ASN A 115 12.04 -27.80 -2.61
N PHE A 116 10.94 -27.13 -2.27
CA PHE A 116 10.60 -25.81 -2.82
C PHE A 116 11.68 -24.76 -2.52
N GLN A 117 12.14 -24.67 -1.26
CA GLN A 117 13.14 -23.68 -0.83
C GLN A 117 14.53 -23.89 -1.44
N GLU A 118 14.84 -25.13 -1.81
CA GLU A 118 16.10 -25.52 -2.47
C GLU A 118 16.08 -25.16 -3.96
N LYS A 119 14.92 -25.32 -4.61
CA LYS A 119 14.77 -25.10 -6.06
C LYS A 119 14.39 -23.68 -6.43
N VAL A 120 13.69 -22.97 -5.56
CA VAL A 120 13.15 -21.61 -5.82
C VAL A 120 13.94 -20.56 -5.05
N ASP A 121 14.31 -19.50 -5.76
CA ASP A 121 14.92 -18.30 -5.21
C ASP A 121 13.81 -17.37 -4.68
N LEU A 122 13.43 -17.58 -3.42
CA LEU A 122 12.37 -16.79 -2.77
C LEU A 122 12.70 -15.30 -2.73
N GLU A 123 13.96 -14.96 -2.49
CA GLU A 123 14.43 -13.58 -2.44
C GLU A 123 14.27 -12.90 -3.80
N LYS A 124 14.86 -13.46 -4.86
CA LYS A 124 14.78 -12.88 -6.21
C LYS A 124 13.36 -12.89 -6.74
N SER A 125 12.57 -13.92 -6.46
CA SER A 125 11.17 -13.99 -6.87
C SER A 125 10.34 -12.89 -6.21
N SER A 126 10.56 -12.63 -4.92
CA SER A 126 9.84 -11.57 -4.18
C SER A 126 10.21 -10.18 -4.69
N MET A 127 11.49 -9.93 -4.98
CA MET A 127 11.93 -8.66 -5.58
C MET A 127 11.31 -8.45 -6.96
N LYS A 128 11.29 -9.48 -7.82
CA LYS A 128 10.64 -9.40 -9.14
C LYS A 128 9.15 -9.17 -9.05
N PHE A 129 8.47 -9.82 -8.09
CA PHE A 129 7.05 -9.59 -7.84
C PHE A 129 6.78 -8.13 -7.51
N ILE A 130 7.55 -7.57 -6.57
CA ILE A 130 7.36 -6.17 -6.18
C ILE A 130 7.73 -5.23 -7.31
N ASN A 131 8.88 -5.38 -7.97
CA ASN A 131 9.26 -4.52 -9.10
C ASN A 131 8.22 -4.51 -10.22
N ARG A 132 7.52 -5.63 -10.45
CA ARG A 132 6.42 -5.72 -11.40
C ARG A 132 5.15 -4.99 -10.93
N MET A 133 4.91 -4.96 -9.62
CA MET A 133 3.72 -4.37 -9.01
C MET A 133 3.91 -2.90 -8.59
N THR A 134 5.16 -2.45 -8.43
CA THR A 134 5.51 -1.08 -8.07
C THR A 134 5.13 -0.16 -9.21
N ALA A 135 4.41 0.91 -8.87
CA ALA A 135 4.02 1.93 -9.83
C ALA A 135 5.25 2.69 -10.35
N THR A 136 5.12 3.30 -11.51
CA THR A 136 6.11 4.23 -12.03
C THR A 136 5.86 5.63 -11.51
N ASP A 137 6.92 6.45 -11.54
CA ASP A 137 6.86 7.87 -11.20
C ASP A 137 5.82 8.61 -12.04
N THR A 138 5.21 9.63 -11.43
CA THR A 138 4.20 10.48 -12.04
C THR A 138 4.78 11.33 -13.19
N PHE A 139 6.04 11.73 -13.10
CA PHE A 139 6.72 12.61 -14.05
C PHE A 139 7.74 11.87 -14.91
N LEU A 140 8.51 10.93 -14.33
CA LEU A 140 9.51 10.14 -15.07
C LEU A 140 8.96 8.77 -15.46
N LEU A 141 8.81 8.53 -16.76
CA LEU A 141 8.31 7.25 -17.27
C LEU A 141 9.30 6.11 -16.96
N ASN A 142 8.78 4.93 -16.64
CA ASN A 142 9.53 3.70 -16.31
C ASN A 142 10.44 3.78 -15.06
N GLU A 143 10.45 4.89 -14.32
CA GLU A 143 11.20 4.97 -13.06
C GLU A 143 10.36 4.46 -11.90
N PRO A 144 10.83 3.51 -11.08
CA PRO A 144 10.07 3.00 -9.96
C PRO A 144 9.92 4.06 -8.87
N VAL A 145 8.72 4.17 -8.29
CA VAL A 145 8.49 5.06 -7.15
C VAL A 145 9.18 4.55 -5.89
N LEU A 146 9.53 5.47 -5.00
CA LEU A 146 10.02 5.12 -3.66
C LEU A 146 8.89 4.54 -2.79
N PRO A 147 9.22 3.67 -1.81
CA PRO A 147 8.28 3.34 -0.74
C PRO A 147 7.77 4.61 -0.05
N LYS A 148 6.51 4.62 0.38
CA LYS A 148 5.97 5.79 1.09
C LYS A 148 6.72 6.06 2.41
N MET A 149 7.27 5.01 3.00
CA MET A 149 8.05 5.06 4.23
C MET A 149 9.55 5.32 3.99
N SER A 150 9.99 5.60 2.76
CA SER A 150 11.37 6.04 2.47
C SER A 150 11.72 7.28 3.30
N LEU A 151 12.96 7.34 3.81
CA LEU A 151 13.43 8.49 4.59
C LEU A 151 13.49 9.72 3.68
N LEU A 152 13.98 9.55 2.46
CA LEU A 152 14.02 10.56 1.42
C LEU A 152 12.60 11.03 1.06
N TYR A 153 11.66 10.09 0.87
CA TYR A 153 10.28 10.44 0.54
C TYR A 153 9.57 11.17 1.69
N GLN A 154 9.76 10.76 2.95
CA GLN A 154 9.23 11.47 4.11
C GLN A 154 9.86 12.86 4.28
N LYS A 155 11.18 13.00 4.02
CA LYS A 155 11.87 14.29 4.01
C LYS A 155 11.25 15.22 2.96
N TYR A 156 11.01 14.71 1.75
CA TYR A 156 10.30 15.44 0.71
C TYR A 156 8.91 15.90 1.17
N GLU A 157 8.09 15.00 1.74
CA GLU A 157 6.74 15.34 2.19
C GLU A 157 6.75 16.43 3.27
N VAL A 158 7.66 16.34 4.23
CA VAL A 158 7.82 17.34 5.31
C VAL A 158 8.25 18.69 4.75
N LEU A 159 9.29 18.74 3.93
CA LEU A 159 9.79 20.00 3.36
C LEU A 159 8.76 20.65 2.44
N ASN A 160 8.06 19.85 1.63
CA ASN A 160 7.02 20.33 0.74
C ASN A 160 5.79 20.88 1.49
N GLU A 161 5.46 20.32 2.67
CA GLU A 161 4.42 20.86 3.55
C GLU A 161 4.91 22.13 4.27
N LEU A 162 6.13 22.14 4.82
CA LEU A 162 6.73 23.31 5.48
C LEU A 162 6.85 24.52 4.55
N ASN A 163 7.26 24.33 3.29
CA ASN A 163 7.39 25.41 2.31
C ASN A 163 6.04 26.02 1.90
N LYS A 164 4.90 25.41 2.26
CA LYS A 164 3.57 25.97 2.04
C LYS A 164 3.06 26.80 3.22
N ILE A 165 3.73 26.71 4.38
CA ILE A 165 3.26 27.37 5.60
C ILE A 165 3.52 28.87 5.55
N LYS A 166 2.53 29.62 6.03
CA LYS A 166 2.63 31.05 6.24
C LYS A 166 2.43 31.38 7.72
N LEU A 167 3.37 32.14 8.27
CA LEU A 167 3.32 32.67 9.64
C LEU A 167 2.86 34.13 9.57
N ASP A 168 1.74 34.46 10.22
CA ASP A 168 1.10 35.79 10.19
C ASP A 168 0.97 36.36 8.77
N TYR A 169 0.53 35.50 7.85
CA TYR A 169 0.36 35.79 6.41
C TYR A 169 1.63 36.12 5.64
N ARG A 170 2.81 36.08 6.27
CA ARG A 170 4.08 36.21 5.55
C ARG A 170 4.34 34.92 4.78
N PRO A 171 4.48 35.00 3.44
CA PRO A 171 4.61 33.82 2.61
C PRO A 171 5.97 33.13 2.76
N ASN A 172 7.01 33.90 3.06
CA ASN A 172 8.37 33.41 3.21
C ASN A 172 8.87 33.74 4.60
N TRP A 173 9.49 32.75 5.22
CA TRP A 173 10.13 32.81 6.52
C TRP A 173 11.56 32.30 6.34
N ASP A 174 12.43 32.59 7.30
CA ASP A 174 13.85 32.31 7.12
C ASP A 174 14.12 30.83 6.85
N VAL A 175 15.00 30.55 5.88
CA VAL A 175 15.36 29.19 5.50
C VAL A 175 16.02 28.48 6.68
N GLU A 176 16.84 29.20 7.45
CA GLU A 176 17.45 28.69 8.67
C GLU A 176 16.38 28.26 9.68
N LEU A 177 15.35 29.08 9.86
CA LEU A 177 14.23 28.76 10.74
C LEU A 177 13.51 27.48 10.30
N LYS A 178 13.22 27.29 9.01
CA LYS A 178 12.66 26.03 8.50
C LYS A 178 13.55 24.82 8.80
N GLN A 179 14.87 24.95 8.56
CA GLN A 179 15.83 23.87 8.81
C GLN A 179 15.91 23.51 10.30
N ARG A 180 15.85 24.52 11.19
CA ARG A 180 15.76 24.32 12.63
C ARG A 180 14.48 23.59 13.01
N ILE A 181 13.34 23.91 12.41
CA ILE A 181 12.08 23.21 12.70
C ILE A 181 12.14 21.74 12.26
N TYR A 182 12.72 21.47 11.08
CA TYR A 182 12.94 20.10 10.65
C TYR A 182 13.79 19.31 11.66
N ASN A 183 14.93 19.86 12.07
CA ASN A 183 15.89 19.18 12.94
C ASN A 183 15.47 19.12 14.42
N GLU A 184 14.86 20.19 14.95
CA GLU A 184 14.54 20.29 16.37
C GLU A 184 13.13 19.85 16.71
N LEU A 185 12.18 19.89 15.75
CA LEU A 185 10.79 19.51 15.99
C LEU A 185 10.45 18.16 15.34
N PHE A 186 10.65 18.02 14.03
CA PHE A 186 10.26 16.80 13.30
C PHE A 186 11.11 15.58 13.65
N LYS A 187 12.42 15.75 13.86
CA LYS A 187 13.28 14.65 14.34
C LYS A 187 13.03 14.27 15.82
N LYS A 188 12.34 15.10 16.61
CA LYS A 188 12.03 14.81 18.03
C LYS A 188 10.61 14.31 18.26
N GLN A 189 9.66 14.66 17.40
CA GLN A 189 8.25 14.29 17.55
C GLN A 189 7.77 13.51 16.33
N LYS A 190 7.23 12.30 16.55
CA LYS A 190 6.67 11.46 15.46
C LYS A 190 5.49 12.11 14.75
N SER A 191 4.69 12.91 15.47
CA SER A 191 3.57 13.67 14.91
C SER A 191 3.64 15.10 15.43
N VAL A 192 3.73 16.07 14.51
CA VAL A 192 3.85 17.49 14.85
C VAL A 192 2.47 18.13 14.77
N SER A 193 2.01 18.71 15.88
CA SER A 193 0.76 19.49 15.91
C SER A 193 1.03 20.96 15.65
N VAL A 194 0.00 21.70 15.19
CA VAL A 194 0.07 23.17 15.07
C VAL A 194 0.38 23.80 16.43
N LYS A 195 -0.14 23.22 17.52
CA LYS A 195 0.16 23.68 18.89
C LYS A 195 1.63 23.47 19.25
N SER A 196 2.22 22.33 18.89
CA SER A 196 3.64 22.03 19.10
C SER A 196 4.52 23.04 18.38
N LEU A 197 4.18 23.35 17.13
CA LEU A 197 4.91 24.34 16.33
C LEU A 197 4.81 25.74 16.93
N LYS A 198 3.60 26.20 17.30
CA LYS A 198 3.40 27.49 17.98
C LYS A 198 4.24 27.61 19.25
N LYS A 199 4.19 26.56 20.08
CA LYS A 199 4.98 26.51 21.33
C LYS A 199 6.47 26.63 21.04
N TRP A 200 6.98 25.83 20.09
CA TRP A 200 8.40 25.86 19.71
C TRP A 200 8.83 27.23 19.18
N LEU A 201 8.00 27.91 18.38
CA LEU A 201 8.27 29.26 17.86
C LEU A 201 8.40 30.32 18.96
N VAL A 202 7.53 30.24 19.99
CA VAL A 202 7.56 31.15 21.14
C VAL A 202 8.78 30.86 22.03
N GLU A 203 9.04 29.58 22.34
CA GLU A 203 10.18 29.17 23.17
C GLU A 203 11.53 29.56 22.56
N ASN A 204 11.63 29.60 21.22
CA ASN A 204 12.84 29.99 20.51
C ASN A 204 12.91 31.50 20.18
N GLY A 205 11.99 32.31 20.71
CA GLY A 205 12.05 33.78 20.60
C GLY A 205 11.69 34.35 19.24
N TYR A 206 11.11 33.56 18.32
CA TYR A 206 10.70 34.06 17.01
C TYR A 206 9.40 34.89 17.08
N PHE A 207 8.57 34.65 18.09
CA PHE A 207 7.29 35.33 18.28
C PHE A 207 6.95 35.48 19.76
N ASN A 208 6.32 36.60 20.13
CA ASN A 208 6.01 36.93 21.52
C ASN A 208 4.72 36.25 22.04
N ASP A 209 3.66 36.18 21.23
CA ASP A 209 2.52 35.30 21.50
C ASP A 209 1.61 35.10 20.27
N ASN A 210 0.90 33.96 20.26
CA ASN A 210 -0.25 33.64 19.40
C ASN A 210 -0.07 33.77 17.86
N VAL A 211 0.99 33.18 17.30
CA VAL A 211 1.24 33.11 15.84
C VAL A 211 0.08 32.47 15.07
N ARG A 212 -0.33 33.10 13.96
CA ARG A 212 -1.29 32.51 13.02
C ARG A 212 -0.56 31.67 11.98
N ILE A 213 -0.84 30.37 11.98
CA ILE A 213 -0.26 29.40 11.05
C ILE A 213 -1.33 29.04 10.01
N THR A 214 -1.02 29.24 8.73
CA THR A 214 -1.90 28.90 7.60
C THR A 214 -1.12 28.14 6.53
N GLY A 215 -1.81 27.48 5.59
CA GLY A 215 -1.19 26.68 4.51
C GLY A 215 -1.20 25.16 4.75
N LEU A 216 -1.66 24.71 5.92
CA LEU A 216 -1.88 23.30 6.23
C LEU A 216 -3.23 22.81 5.67
N SER A 217 -3.25 21.54 5.26
CA SER A 217 -4.50 20.90 4.81
C SER A 217 -5.38 20.46 5.99
N ASP A 218 -4.77 20.07 7.11
CA ASP A 218 -5.44 19.86 8.40
C ASP A 218 -5.14 21.06 9.31
N SER A 219 -6.17 21.68 9.88
CA SER A 219 -6.03 22.85 10.75
C SER A 219 -5.37 22.54 12.10
N SER A 220 -5.23 21.26 12.46
CA SER A 220 -4.76 20.83 13.79
C SER A 220 -3.33 20.28 13.81
N LYS A 221 -2.86 19.67 12.72
CA LYS A 221 -1.56 18.98 12.66
C LYS A 221 -1.00 18.91 11.24
N PHE A 222 0.27 18.56 11.16
CA PHE A 222 0.93 18.22 9.90
C PHE A 222 0.46 16.84 9.41
N ASN A 223 0.33 16.69 8.09
CA ASN A 223 0.03 15.40 7.47
C ASN A 223 1.29 14.58 7.23
N SER A 224 2.43 15.27 7.05
CA SER A 224 3.74 14.67 6.90
C SER A 224 4.39 14.37 8.26
N SER A 225 5.24 13.35 8.29
CA SER A 225 6.00 12.97 9.47
C SER A 225 7.25 12.18 9.08
N LEU A 226 8.31 12.29 9.90
CA LEU A 226 9.52 11.46 9.77
C LEU A 226 9.36 10.13 10.50
N SER A 227 8.24 9.42 10.29
CA SER A 227 7.91 8.22 11.06
C SER A 227 8.97 7.13 10.99
N THR A 228 9.60 6.93 9.84
CA THR A 228 10.65 5.92 9.64
C THR A 228 11.91 6.30 10.40
N TYR A 229 12.27 7.59 10.41
CA TYR A 229 13.39 8.08 11.22
C TYR A 229 13.19 7.74 12.70
N HIS A 230 11.99 7.96 13.24
CA HIS A 230 11.67 7.63 14.63
C HIS A 230 11.69 6.12 14.91
N ASP A 231 11.19 5.30 13.99
CA ASP A 231 11.21 3.84 14.15
C ASP A 231 12.67 3.34 14.20
N PHE A 232 13.50 3.82 13.28
CA PHE A 232 14.92 3.45 13.19
C PHE A 232 15.79 4.06 14.28
N LEU A 233 15.41 5.20 14.87
CA LEU A 233 16.16 5.86 15.93
C LEU A 233 16.36 4.92 17.13
N SER A 234 15.36 4.12 17.44
CA SER A 234 15.40 3.12 18.52
C SER A 234 16.29 1.90 18.23
N ILE A 235 16.74 1.73 16.99
CA ILE A 235 17.49 0.55 16.51
C ILE A 235 18.95 0.92 16.22
N PHE A 236 19.18 2.06 15.58
CA PHE A 236 20.51 2.47 15.11
C PHE A 236 21.08 3.69 15.85
N GLY A 237 20.24 4.47 16.52
CA GLY A 237 20.64 5.74 17.12
C GLY A 237 20.77 6.90 16.11
N ALA A 238 20.85 8.13 16.62
CA ALA A 238 20.82 9.33 15.78
C ALA A 238 22.08 9.47 14.90
N ASP A 239 23.25 9.16 15.45
CA ASP A 239 24.53 9.31 14.75
C ASP A 239 24.60 8.45 13.49
N PHE A 240 24.01 7.24 13.53
CA PHE A 240 23.94 6.35 12.38
C PHE A 240 22.98 6.86 11.30
N LEU A 241 21.83 7.40 11.71
CA LEU A 241 20.78 7.87 10.78
C LEU A 241 21.13 9.19 10.11
N ASP A 242 21.85 10.05 10.82
CA ASP A 242 22.25 11.37 10.33
C ASP A 242 23.53 11.34 9.49
N ASN A 243 24.24 10.20 9.47
CA ASN A 243 25.39 10.01 8.60
C ASN A 243 24.96 9.83 7.12
N PRO A 244 25.42 10.68 6.19
CA PRO A 244 25.14 10.55 4.76
C PRO A 244 25.58 9.21 4.15
N ASP A 245 26.67 8.60 4.64
CA ASP A 245 27.22 7.36 4.09
C ASP A 245 26.26 6.17 4.27
N ASN A 246 25.40 6.23 5.30
CA ASN A 246 24.44 5.17 5.61
C ASN A 246 23.11 5.31 4.86
N GLN A 247 22.88 6.41 4.13
CA GLN A 247 21.58 6.68 3.50
C GLN A 247 21.19 5.60 2.49
N VAL A 248 22.14 5.09 1.71
CA VAL A 248 21.89 4.01 0.73
C VAL A 248 21.42 2.74 1.45
N GLN A 249 22.12 2.35 2.51
CA GLN A 249 21.75 1.19 3.33
C GLN A 249 20.34 1.35 3.93
N LEU A 250 20.03 2.53 4.46
CA LEU A 250 18.76 2.80 5.10
C LEU A 250 17.59 2.79 4.10
N GLU A 251 17.78 3.35 2.92
CA GLU A 251 16.77 3.31 1.84
C GLU A 251 16.56 1.88 1.34
N GLU A 252 17.61 1.09 1.13
CA GLU A 252 17.50 -0.33 0.77
C GLU A 252 16.76 -1.14 1.84
N LEU A 253 17.06 -0.88 3.12
CA LEU A 253 16.38 -1.51 4.23
C LEU A 253 14.88 -1.17 4.23
N VAL A 254 14.49 0.09 4.02
CA VAL A 254 13.08 0.47 3.91
C VAL A 254 12.41 -0.23 2.73
N VAL A 255 13.10 -0.39 1.60
CA VAL A 255 12.60 -1.17 0.47
C VAL A 255 12.36 -2.62 0.89
N TRP A 256 13.30 -3.26 1.58
CA TRP A 256 13.12 -4.64 2.07
C TRP A 256 11.94 -4.76 3.04
N LEU A 257 11.80 -3.83 3.98
CA LEU A 257 10.67 -3.78 4.93
C LEU A 257 9.31 -3.54 4.25
N THR A 258 9.31 -2.98 3.04
CA THR A 258 8.12 -2.75 2.22
C THR A 258 7.82 -3.94 1.29
N VAL A 259 8.88 -4.61 0.80
CA VAL A 259 8.83 -5.70 -0.19
C VAL A 259 8.51 -7.04 0.46
N PHE A 260 9.20 -7.37 1.55
CA PHE A 260 9.14 -8.70 2.13
C PHE A 260 8.00 -8.80 3.13
N GLU A 261 7.02 -9.62 2.77
CA GLU A 261 5.90 -9.92 3.65
C GLU A 261 6.25 -11.03 4.67
N ASP A 262 7.10 -11.96 4.31
CA ASP A 262 7.48 -13.07 5.18
C ASP A 262 8.66 -12.69 6.09
N HIS A 263 8.43 -12.72 7.41
CA HIS A 263 9.46 -12.44 8.43
C HIS A 263 10.71 -13.30 8.23
N HIS A 264 10.55 -14.59 7.89
CA HIS A 264 11.68 -15.50 7.76
C HIS A 264 12.52 -15.16 6.53
N ILE A 265 11.89 -14.79 5.41
CA ILE A 265 12.62 -14.35 4.21
C ILE A 265 13.33 -13.03 4.48
N LEU A 266 12.68 -12.08 5.16
CA LEU A 266 13.30 -10.81 5.54
C LEU A 266 14.50 -11.04 6.47
N GLN A 267 14.38 -11.93 7.45
CA GLN A 267 15.47 -12.31 8.34
C GLN A 267 16.66 -12.88 7.55
N LEU A 268 16.41 -13.82 6.63
CA LEU A 268 17.45 -14.37 5.75
C LEU A 268 18.08 -13.29 4.87
N LYS A 269 17.28 -12.36 4.35
CA LYS A 269 17.78 -11.24 3.53
C LYS A 269 18.72 -10.35 4.34
N LEU A 270 18.35 -10.01 5.56
CA LEU A 270 19.16 -9.18 6.46
C LEU A 270 20.48 -9.88 6.83
N GLN A 271 20.43 -11.18 7.14
CA GLN A 271 21.61 -11.99 7.48
C GLN A 271 22.60 -12.14 6.31
N ASN A 272 22.09 -12.26 5.08
CA ASN A 272 22.93 -12.40 3.87
C ASN A 272 23.22 -11.06 3.18
N SER A 273 22.86 -9.94 3.80
CA SER A 273 23.09 -8.61 3.23
C SER A 273 24.58 -8.22 3.31
N PRO A 274 25.06 -7.29 2.47
CA PRO A 274 26.43 -6.78 2.58
C PRO A 274 26.64 -5.91 3.83
N TYR A 275 25.59 -5.63 4.60
CA TYR A 275 25.62 -4.77 5.78
C TYR A 275 25.72 -5.58 7.06
N ASN A 276 26.44 -5.02 8.05
CA ASN A 276 26.66 -5.70 9.32
C ASN A 276 25.57 -5.32 10.34
N TYR A 277 24.50 -6.12 10.39
CA TYR A 277 23.45 -5.98 11.40
C TYR A 277 23.71 -6.89 12.60
N THR A 278 23.47 -6.42 13.82
CA THR A 278 23.52 -7.28 15.02
C THR A 278 22.31 -8.22 15.06
N ASP A 279 22.42 -9.33 15.78
CA ASP A 279 21.30 -10.27 15.95
C ASP A 279 20.06 -9.60 16.54
N GLU A 280 20.25 -8.64 17.45
CA GLU A 280 19.14 -7.85 18.02
C GLU A 280 18.48 -6.97 16.95
N GLN A 281 19.27 -6.29 16.11
CA GLN A 281 18.76 -5.47 15.02
C GLN A 281 17.99 -6.33 14.02
N ILE A 282 18.54 -7.47 13.61
CA ILE A 282 17.88 -8.40 12.68
C ILE A 282 16.53 -8.82 13.25
N ARG A 283 16.49 -9.21 14.53
CA ARG A 283 15.25 -9.67 15.18
C ARG A 283 14.20 -8.55 15.29
N ARG A 284 14.60 -7.30 15.52
CA ARG A 284 13.67 -6.16 15.54
C ARG A 284 13.17 -5.85 14.14
N LEU A 285 14.07 -5.74 13.17
CA LEU A 285 13.77 -5.39 11.78
C LEU A 285 12.91 -6.44 11.09
N SER A 286 13.14 -7.73 11.32
CA SER A 286 12.36 -8.81 10.71
C SER A 286 10.88 -8.81 11.14
N ASN A 287 10.57 -8.22 12.29
CA ASN A 287 9.21 -8.04 12.80
C ASN A 287 8.55 -6.73 12.35
N MET A 288 9.30 -5.83 11.71
CA MET A 288 8.76 -4.59 11.14
C MET A 288 8.17 -4.84 9.75
N ARG A 289 7.11 -4.09 9.43
CA ARG A 289 6.49 -4.11 8.11
C ARG A 289 6.08 -2.71 7.72
N TYR A 290 6.49 -2.29 6.53
CA TYR A 290 6.01 -1.09 5.89
C TYR A 290 5.05 -1.40 4.76
N GLN A 291 4.18 -0.43 4.47
CA GLN A 291 3.14 -0.58 3.45
C GLN A 291 3.01 0.69 2.63
N GLY A 292 2.73 0.49 1.34
CA GLY A 292 2.41 1.55 0.42
C GLY A 292 3.63 2.15 -0.28
N TRP A 293 3.37 2.62 -1.49
CA TRP A 293 4.32 3.26 -2.37
C TRP A 293 4.00 4.74 -2.50
N GLY A 294 5.04 5.55 -2.68
CA GLY A 294 4.94 6.96 -3.01
C GLY A 294 4.47 7.17 -4.46
N ARG A 295 4.63 8.40 -4.94
CA ARG A 295 4.30 8.78 -6.33
C ARG A 295 5.50 9.24 -7.15
N LEU A 296 6.63 9.44 -6.48
CA LEU A 296 7.85 10.01 -7.02
C LEU A 296 9.00 9.03 -6.77
N SER A 297 9.94 9.00 -7.70
CA SER A 297 11.14 8.17 -7.70
C SER A 297 12.30 8.87 -6.98
N HIS A 298 13.31 8.07 -6.64
CA HIS A 298 14.60 8.58 -6.17
C HIS A 298 15.22 9.51 -7.22
N LYS A 299 15.17 9.10 -8.49
CA LYS A 299 15.78 9.81 -9.60
C LYS A 299 15.25 11.22 -9.74
N LEU A 300 13.92 11.40 -9.67
CA LEU A 300 13.31 12.72 -9.74
C LEU A 300 13.70 13.62 -8.55
N LEU A 301 13.69 13.07 -7.33
CA LEU A 301 13.87 13.86 -6.12
C LEU A 301 15.33 14.24 -5.85
N SER A 302 16.28 13.35 -6.15
CA SER A 302 17.69 13.46 -5.73
C SER A 302 18.71 13.44 -6.87
N ASP A 303 18.47 12.65 -7.93
CA ASP A 303 19.49 12.45 -8.98
C ASP A 303 19.38 13.48 -10.11
N LEU A 304 18.15 13.91 -10.45
CA LEU A 304 17.91 14.92 -11.46
C LEU A 304 18.39 16.28 -10.95
N ARG A 305 19.36 16.87 -11.66
CA ARG A 305 19.97 18.16 -11.33
C ARG A 305 19.49 19.22 -12.31
N GLY A 306 18.92 20.30 -11.77
CA GLY A 306 18.49 21.44 -12.57
C GLY A 306 19.68 22.24 -13.13
N GLN A 307 19.40 23.36 -13.80
CA GLN A 307 20.46 24.24 -14.33
C GLN A 307 21.44 24.76 -13.27
N THR A 308 21.00 24.82 -12.00
CA THR A 308 21.85 25.26 -10.87
C THR A 308 22.65 24.13 -10.22
N ASP A 309 22.68 22.92 -10.81
CA ASP A 309 23.32 21.71 -10.28
C ASP A 309 22.77 21.25 -8.90
N GLU A 310 21.55 21.71 -8.59
CA GLU A 310 20.81 21.35 -7.38
C GLU A 310 19.71 20.34 -7.72
N SER A 311 19.43 19.41 -6.81
CA SER A 311 18.30 18.50 -6.92
C SER A 311 17.03 19.13 -6.38
N ILE A 312 15.87 18.54 -6.69
CA ILE A 312 14.59 19.02 -6.15
C ILE A 312 14.63 19.01 -4.61
N LEU A 313 15.19 17.95 -4.01
CA LEU A 313 15.28 17.84 -2.56
C LEU A 313 16.22 18.88 -1.95
N SER A 314 17.33 19.23 -2.61
CA SER A 314 18.22 20.29 -2.12
C SER A 314 17.54 21.66 -2.21
N LEU A 315 16.82 21.94 -3.30
CA LEU A 315 16.05 23.17 -3.45
C LEU A 315 14.91 23.29 -2.43
N LEU A 316 14.21 22.20 -2.12
CA LEU A 316 13.23 22.16 -1.03
C LEU A 316 13.87 22.49 0.33
N TRP A 317 15.14 22.14 0.52
CA TRP A 317 15.90 22.41 1.74
C TRP A 317 16.45 23.85 1.80
N THR A 318 16.97 24.38 0.70
CA THR A 318 17.64 25.69 0.63
C THR A 318 16.71 26.86 0.28
N THR A 319 15.51 26.59 -0.22
CA THR A 319 14.53 27.63 -0.62
C THR A 319 13.18 27.45 0.08
N ASN A 320 12.29 28.42 -0.05
CA ASN A 320 10.89 28.32 0.42
C ASN A 320 9.92 27.89 -0.68
N GLN A 321 10.42 27.42 -1.82
CA GLN A 321 9.56 26.97 -2.91
C GLN A 321 9.08 25.54 -2.65
N ASN A 322 7.82 25.27 -2.92
CA ASN A 322 7.28 23.91 -2.88
C ASN A 322 7.62 23.14 -4.16
N PHE A 323 7.35 21.84 -4.18
CA PHE A 323 7.70 20.95 -5.29
C PHE A 323 7.20 21.44 -6.66
N MET A 324 5.92 21.86 -6.75
CA MET A 324 5.34 22.33 -8.02
C MET A 324 5.96 23.65 -8.46
N GLN A 325 6.31 24.53 -7.51
CA GLN A 325 6.99 25.80 -7.82
C GLN A 325 8.40 25.56 -8.33
N ILE A 326 9.12 24.56 -7.80
CA ILE A 326 10.45 24.18 -8.28
C ILE A 326 10.36 23.57 -9.67
N LEU A 327 9.38 22.68 -9.87
CA LEU A 327 9.18 21.96 -11.13
C LEU A 327 8.94 22.93 -12.30
N HIS A 328 7.98 23.86 -12.15
CA HIS A 328 7.55 24.81 -13.18
C HIS A 328 8.39 26.09 -13.24
N SER A 329 9.55 26.13 -12.60
CA SER A 329 10.37 27.33 -12.54
C SER A 329 11.42 27.32 -13.65
N ASP A 330 11.34 28.29 -14.56
CA ASP A 330 12.30 28.53 -15.64
C ASP A 330 13.76 28.64 -15.13
N LYS A 331 13.95 29.10 -13.89
CA LYS A 331 15.26 29.20 -13.25
C LYS A 331 15.98 27.85 -13.12
N TYR A 332 15.24 26.77 -12.90
CA TYR A 332 15.81 25.44 -12.66
C TYR A 332 15.61 24.51 -13.85
N ASN A 333 14.54 24.74 -14.62
CA ASN A 333 14.27 24.08 -15.88
C ASN A 333 14.10 22.55 -15.77
N PHE A 334 13.42 22.09 -14.71
CA PHE A 334 13.18 20.66 -14.50
C PHE A 334 12.21 20.06 -15.52
N GLU A 335 11.25 20.82 -16.04
CA GLU A 335 10.30 20.34 -17.04
C GLU A 335 11.00 19.86 -18.31
N GLU A 336 11.91 20.67 -18.88
CA GLU A 336 12.68 20.26 -20.06
C GLU A 336 13.54 19.01 -19.80
N LEU A 337 14.08 18.86 -18.58
CA LEU A 337 14.87 17.69 -18.21
C LEU A 337 14.00 16.42 -18.13
N ILE A 338 12.78 16.55 -17.61
CA ILE A 338 11.80 15.46 -17.53
C ILE A 338 11.33 15.08 -18.93
N GLU A 339 11.03 16.07 -19.79
CA GLU A 339 10.67 15.83 -21.18
C GLU A 339 11.76 15.06 -21.91
N LYS A 340 13.02 15.52 -21.86
CA LYS A 340 14.16 14.83 -22.47
C LYS A 340 14.36 13.41 -21.91
N ALA A 341 14.20 13.22 -20.60
CA ALA A 341 14.29 11.91 -19.99
C ALA A 341 13.19 10.96 -20.51
N ASN A 342 11.97 11.47 -20.69
CA ASN A 342 10.83 10.70 -21.18
C ASN A 342 10.88 10.42 -22.68
N GLU A 343 11.40 11.34 -23.50
CA GLU A 343 11.63 11.12 -24.92
C GLU A 343 12.57 9.93 -25.14
N ASN A 344 13.69 9.89 -24.43
CA ASN A 344 14.64 8.79 -24.48
C ASN A 344 14.02 7.44 -24.08
N ASN A 345 13.03 7.45 -23.18
CA ASN A 345 12.31 6.26 -22.75
C ASN A 345 11.28 5.74 -23.76
N ASN A 346 10.85 6.57 -24.71
CA ASN A 346 9.79 6.25 -25.68
C ASN A 346 10.30 5.91 -27.09
N VAL A 347 11.62 5.98 -27.33
CA VAL A 347 12.25 5.81 -28.66
C VAL A 347 11.84 4.51 -29.38
N ASN A 348 11.48 3.45 -28.65
CA ASN A 348 11.13 2.14 -29.20
C ASN A 348 9.67 1.73 -28.99
N LYS A 349 8.79 2.61 -28.49
CA LYS A 349 7.39 2.27 -28.18
C LYS A 349 6.44 2.75 -29.27
N SER A 350 5.45 1.94 -29.65
CA SER A 350 4.38 2.40 -30.53
C SER A 350 3.46 3.36 -29.77
N MET A 351 2.71 4.21 -30.49
CA MET A 351 1.72 5.10 -29.85
C MET A 351 0.69 4.32 -29.03
N LEU A 352 0.32 3.12 -29.49
CA LEU A 352 -0.61 2.25 -28.77
C LEU A 352 -0.02 1.78 -27.43
N ASP A 353 1.28 1.46 -27.39
CA ASP A 353 1.96 1.07 -26.17
C ASP A 353 2.01 2.23 -25.17
N ILE A 354 2.32 3.44 -25.66
CA ILE A 354 2.31 4.67 -24.85
C ILE A 354 0.92 4.87 -24.22
N ILE A 355 -0.15 4.74 -25.00
CA ILE A 355 -1.53 4.89 -24.49
C ILE A 355 -1.89 3.77 -23.50
N ASN A 356 -1.44 2.55 -23.75
CA ASN A 356 -1.66 1.41 -22.86
C ASN A 356 -0.95 1.59 -21.52
N GLU A 357 0.13 2.34 -21.44
CA GLU A 357 0.87 2.63 -20.22
C GLU A 357 0.30 3.80 -19.41
N LEU A 358 -0.47 4.71 -20.04
CA LEU A 358 -1.09 5.84 -19.32
C LEU A 358 -1.91 5.39 -18.11
N ALA A 359 -1.95 6.18 -17.04
CA ALA A 359 -2.84 5.91 -15.92
C ALA A 359 -4.31 6.15 -16.35
N GLY A 360 -5.19 5.18 -16.12
CA GLY A 360 -6.62 5.34 -16.43
C GLY A 360 -7.37 4.04 -16.72
N SER A 361 -8.69 4.14 -16.86
CA SER A 361 -9.52 2.98 -17.18
C SER A 361 -9.28 2.51 -18.63
N PRO A 362 -9.43 1.20 -18.92
CA PRO A 362 -9.35 0.69 -20.29
C PRO A 362 -10.31 1.39 -21.26
N ALA A 363 -11.46 1.89 -20.76
CA ALA A 363 -12.42 2.64 -21.56
C ALA A 363 -11.87 4.00 -22.01
N ILE A 364 -11.22 4.74 -21.11
CA ILE A 364 -10.59 6.03 -21.46
C ILE A 364 -9.43 5.81 -22.44
N LYS A 365 -8.57 4.82 -22.18
CA LYS A 365 -7.46 4.46 -23.08
C LYS A 365 -7.93 4.14 -24.50
N ARG A 366 -9.01 3.36 -24.61
CA ARG A 366 -9.65 3.07 -25.90
C ARG A 366 -10.15 4.34 -26.58
N GLY A 367 -10.78 5.24 -25.83
CA GLY A 367 -11.23 6.54 -26.35
C GLY A 367 -10.08 7.39 -26.89
N ILE A 368 -8.97 7.49 -26.15
CA ILE A 368 -7.76 8.21 -26.58
C ILE A 368 -7.19 7.60 -27.86
N TRP A 369 -7.07 6.27 -27.92
CA TRP A 369 -6.57 5.57 -29.11
C TRP A 369 -7.44 5.83 -30.35
N GLN A 370 -8.77 5.78 -30.21
CA GLN A 370 -9.67 6.06 -31.32
C GLN A 370 -9.60 7.53 -31.75
N ALA A 371 -9.54 8.48 -30.81
CA ALA A 371 -9.38 9.89 -31.14
C ALA A 371 -8.07 10.15 -31.90
N PHE A 372 -6.98 9.51 -31.49
CA PHE A 372 -5.69 9.58 -32.18
C PHE A 372 -5.78 9.07 -33.63
N LEU A 373 -6.38 7.89 -33.85
CA LEU A 373 -6.58 7.34 -35.19
C LEU A 373 -7.43 8.25 -36.08
N ILE A 374 -8.52 8.81 -35.55
CA ILE A 374 -9.39 9.75 -36.28
C ILE A 374 -8.60 10.98 -36.72
N VAL A 375 -7.77 11.55 -35.85
CA VAL A 375 -6.92 12.70 -36.20
C VAL A 375 -5.92 12.32 -37.29
N GLN A 376 -5.30 11.14 -37.22
CA GLN A 376 -4.38 10.66 -38.27
C GLN A 376 -5.08 10.52 -39.63
N ASP A 377 -6.30 9.97 -39.65
CA ASP A 377 -7.08 9.84 -40.87
C ASP A 377 -7.47 11.21 -41.45
N ILE A 378 -7.87 12.17 -40.60
CA ILE A 378 -8.18 13.54 -41.04
C ILE A 378 -6.94 14.20 -41.67
N VAL A 379 -5.77 14.11 -41.02
CA VAL A 379 -4.52 14.67 -41.56
C VAL A 379 -4.18 14.04 -42.92
N LYS A 380 -4.36 12.72 -43.05
CA LYS A 380 -4.11 12.00 -44.30
C LYS A 380 -5.06 12.43 -45.42
N VAL A 381 -6.33 12.66 -45.11
CA VAL A 381 -7.34 13.13 -46.08
C VAL A 381 -7.09 14.58 -46.48
N MET A 382 -6.75 15.46 -45.54
CA MET A 382 -6.54 16.89 -45.79
C MET A 382 -5.16 17.20 -46.39
N GLY A 383 -4.18 16.30 -46.25
CA GLY A 383 -2.84 16.44 -46.81
C GLY A 383 -1.92 17.42 -46.06
N HIS A 384 -2.37 17.99 -44.94
CA HIS A 384 -1.58 18.87 -44.08
C HIS A 384 -1.98 18.73 -42.61
N ALA A 385 -1.11 19.19 -41.69
CA ALA A 385 -1.39 19.21 -40.26
C ALA A 385 -2.42 20.32 -39.92
N PRO A 386 -3.31 20.10 -38.94
CA PRO A 386 -4.21 21.14 -38.44
C PRO A 386 -3.44 22.21 -37.66
N GLU A 387 -3.92 23.45 -37.69
CA GLU A 387 -3.34 24.53 -36.89
C GLU A 387 -3.63 24.34 -35.39
N LYS A 388 -4.83 23.85 -35.05
CA LYS A 388 -5.30 23.68 -33.67
C LYS A 388 -6.17 22.43 -33.55
N ILE A 389 -6.02 21.70 -32.45
CA ILE A 389 -6.86 20.55 -32.10
C ILE A 389 -7.50 20.84 -30.74
N PHE A 390 -8.82 20.85 -30.70
CA PHE A 390 -9.59 21.00 -29.46
C PHE A 390 -10.09 19.63 -29.01
N ILE A 391 -9.79 19.27 -27.77
CA ILE A 391 -10.14 17.95 -27.19
C ILE A 391 -11.01 18.19 -25.95
N GLU A 392 -12.19 17.57 -25.93
CA GLU A 392 -13.10 17.59 -24.79
C GLU A 392 -13.33 16.16 -24.28
N PHE A 393 -13.29 15.98 -22.95
CA PHE A 393 -13.58 14.70 -22.30
C PHE A 393 -14.89 14.79 -21.52
N ALA A 394 -15.84 13.90 -21.83
CA ALA A 394 -17.08 13.78 -21.09
C ALA A 394 -16.80 13.30 -19.64
N ARG A 395 -17.16 14.11 -18.64
CA ARG A 395 -17.03 13.72 -17.23
C ARG A 395 -18.27 12.93 -16.78
N GLY A 396 -18.04 11.78 -16.15
CA GLY A 396 -19.12 10.95 -15.61
C GLY A 396 -19.78 11.59 -14.36
N ALA A 397 -21.05 11.28 -14.11
CA ALA A 397 -21.86 11.84 -13.02
C ALA A 397 -21.25 11.68 -11.61
N LEU A 398 -20.33 10.73 -11.40
CA LEU A 398 -19.66 10.46 -10.11
C LEU A 398 -18.59 11.51 -9.72
N ASP A 399 -18.07 12.30 -10.66
CA ASP A 399 -17.03 13.31 -10.36
C ASP A 399 -17.60 14.53 -9.64
N SER A 400 -18.91 14.77 -9.70
CA SER A 400 -19.58 15.87 -9.00
C SER A 400 -19.55 15.74 -7.47
N GLN A 401 -19.17 14.57 -6.92
CA GLN A 401 -19.02 14.34 -5.47
C GLN A 401 -17.59 14.54 -4.93
N LYS A 402 -16.57 14.75 -5.78
CA LYS A 402 -15.14 14.82 -5.38
C LYS A 402 -14.77 16.02 -4.49
N ASN A 403 -15.60 17.06 -4.43
CA ASN A 403 -15.30 18.28 -3.66
C ASN A 403 -15.72 18.24 -2.18
N LYS A 404 -16.23 17.10 -1.67
CA LYS A 404 -16.50 16.95 -0.24
C LYS A 404 -15.34 16.21 0.43
N ARG A 405 -14.73 16.85 1.44
CA ARG A 405 -13.70 16.23 2.29
C ARG A 405 -14.22 14.88 2.79
N THR A 406 -13.53 13.80 2.44
CA THR A 406 -13.93 12.44 2.81
C THR A 406 -13.92 12.33 4.34
N VAL A 407 -15.09 12.23 4.96
CA VAL A 407 -15.22 11.96 6.39
C VAL A 407 -15.00 10.47 6.57
N SER A 408 -14.02 10.08 7.39
CA SER A 408 -13.75 8.65 7.63
C SER A 408 -15.01 7.96 8.18
N ARG A 409 -15.19 6.67 7.85
CA ARG A 409 -16.32 5.89 8.39
C ARG A 409 -16.32 5.90 9.92
N TYR A 410 -15.13 5.87 10.52
CA TYR A 410 -14.94 5.98 11.96
C TYR A 410 -15.47 7.32 12.49
N ASP A 411 -15.08 8.44 11.91
CA ASP A 411 -15.56 9.77 12.34
C ASP A 411 -17.06 9.94 12.15
N ARG A 412 -17.61 9.34 11.07
CA ARG A 412 -19.06 9.35 10.83
C ARG A 412 -19.79 8.54 11.90
N LEU A 413 -19.30 7.35 12.23
CA LEU A 413 -19.86 6.52 13.29
C LEU A 413 -19.71 7.19 14.65
N ASN A 414 -18.55 7.75 14.99
CA ASN A 414 -18.33 8.48 16.24
C ASN A 414 -19.26 9.68 16.38
N LYS A 415 -19.50 10.43 15.31
CA LYS A 415 -20.50 11.52 15.33
C LYS A 415 -21.90 11.00 15.63
N VAL A 416 -22.30 9.88 15.01
CA VAL A 416 -23.59 9.24 15.28
C VAL A 416 -23.68 8.73 16.72
N TYR A 417 -22.67 8.02 17.22
CA TYR A 417 -22.63 7.55 18.61
C TYR A 417 -22.64 8.70 19.62
N ASN A 418 -21.91 9.78 19.37
CA ASN A 418 -21.93 10.96 20.22
C ASN A 418 -23.27 11.69 20.17
N ALA A 419 -23.94 11.73 19.02
CA ALA A 419 -25.29 12.28 18.89
C ALA A 419 -26.33 11.43 19.64
N ILE A 420 -26.25 10.10 19.53
CA ILE A 420 -27.09 9.16 20.30
C ILE A 420 -26.85 9.34 21.80
N LYS A 421 -25.58 9.43 22.23
CA LYS A 421 -25.23 9.65 23.65
C LYS A 421 -25.82 10.96 24.17
N LYS A 422 -25.78 12.03 23.36
CA LYS A 422 -26.35 13.32 23.71
C LYS A 422 -27.89 13.27 23.78
N GLN A 423 -28.55 12.59 22.84
CA GLN A 423 -29.99 12.35 22.89
C GLN A 423 -30.41 11.53 24.12
N ILE A 424 -29.65 10.49 24.48
CA ILE A 424 -29.92 9.70 25.69
C ILE A 424 -29.79 10.56 26.95
N GLN A 425 -28.78 11.44 27.01
CA GLN A 425 -28.60 12.37 28.14
C GLN A 425 -29.70 13.43 28.23
N GLU A 426 -30.28 13.84 27.10
CA GLU A 426 -31.41 14.79 27.05
C GLU A 426 -32.75 14.12 27.42
N VAL A 427 -32.90 12.82 27.15
CA VAL A 427 -34.12 12.05 27.43
C VAL A 427 -34.14 11.48 28.87
N GLN A 428 -32.97 11.29 29.50
CA GLN A 428 -32.84 10.77 30.86
C GLN A 428 -33.61 11.57 31.94
N PRO A 429 -33.58 12.92 31.97
CA PRO A 429 -34.32 13.70 32.95
C PRO A 429 -35.85 13.58 32.77
N ALA A 430 -36.32 13.54 31.52
CA ALA A 430 -37.74 13.46 31.20
C ALA A 430 -38.36 12.08 31.53
N LEU A 431 -37.56 11.01 31.48
CA LEU A 431 -38.00 9.67 31.90
C LEU A 431 -38.02 9.52 33.43
N VAL A 432 -37.14 10.21 34.15
CA VAL A 432 -37.14 10.19 35.63
C VAL A 432 -38.34 10.95 36.18
N GLU A 433 -38.71 12.10 35.60
CA GLU A 433 -39.93 12.85 35.96
C GLU A 433 -41.25 12.10 35.65
N GLN A 434 -41.25 11.15 34.73
CA GLN A 434 -42.43 10.31 34.45
C GLN A 434 -42.52 9.06 35.33
N LEU A 435 -41.43 8.73 36.06
CA LEU A 435 -41.33 7.54 36.91
C LEU A 435 -41.29 7.86 38.41
N THR A 436 -41.24 9.15 38.78
CA THR A 436 -41.49 9.68 40.14
C THR A 436 -42.80 10.42 40.17
#